data_AF-A0A0A8JM75-F1
#
_entry.id   AF-A0A0A8JM75-F1
#
_cell.length_a   1.000
_cell.length_b   1.000
_cell.length_c   1.000
_cell.angle_alpha   90.00
_cell.angle_beta   90.00
_cell.angle_gamma   90.00
#
_symmetry.space_group_name_H-M   'P 1'
#
loop_
_entity.id
_entity.type
_entity.pdbx_description
1 polymer ?
#
loop_
_entity_poly.entity_id
_entity_poly.type
_entity_poly.pdbx_seq_one_letter_code
_entity_poly.pdbx_strand_id
1 'polypeptide(L)' 'MRTLQDQLKEKGFWKGEKTNRKQARQKKTEKFTERELQELMGIKRDIYKRVNGAFRRK' A
#
# COMPACT_ATOMS: atom_id res chain seq x y z
N MET A 1 -35.02 -26.41 -27.16
CA MET A 1 -33.76 -27.15 -27.44
C MET A 1 -32.85 -27.03 -26.24
N ARG A 2 -32.32 -28.14 -25.72
CA ARG A 2 -31.36 -28.09 -24.59
C ARG A 2 -29.97 -27.80 -25.14
N THR A 3 -29.22 -26.92 -24.48
CA THR A 3 -27.88 -26.55 -24.94
C THR A 3 -26.84 -27.55 -24.42
N LEU A 4 -25.69 -27.64 -25.09
CA LEU A 4 -24.58 -28.47 -24.62
C LEU A 4 -24.12 -28.09 -23.20
N GLN A 5 -24.24 -26.81 -22.84
CA GLN A 5 -23.93 -26.30 -21.51
C GLN A 5 -24.85 -26.88 -20.43
N ASP A 6 -26.14 -27.06 -20.73
CA ASP A 6 -27.13 -27.64 -19.81
C ASP A 6 -26.83 -29.11 -19.53
N GLN A 7 -26.44 -29.87 -20.55
CA GLN A 7 -26.05 -31.29 -20.41
C GLN A 7 -24.77 -31.46 -19.59
N LEU A 8 -23.81 -30.55 -19.75
CA LEU A 8 -22.57 -30.54 -18.98
C LEU A 8 -22.80 -30.15 -17.51
N LYS A 9 -23.78 -29.29 -17.23
CA LYS A 9 -24.24 -28.99 -15.85
C LYS A 9 -24.92 -30.19 -15.21
N GLU A 10 -25.86 -30.83 -15.90
CA GLU A 10 -26.58 -32.01 -15.37
C GLU A 10 -25.63 -33.17 -15.05
N LYS A 11 -24.63 -33.41 -15.89
CA LYS A 11 -23.62 -34.47 -15.67
C LYS A 11 -22.50 -34.08 -14.69
N GLY A 12 -22.59 -32.91 -14.05
CA GLY A 12 -21.64 -32.47 -13.01
C GLY A 12 -20.25 -32.07 -13.53
N PHE A 13 -20.05 -31.95 -14.84
CA PHE A 13 -18.78 -31.54 -15.45
C PHE A 13 -18.61 -30.02 -15.52
N TRP A 14 -19.67 -29.25 -15.26
CA TRP A 14 -19.63 -27.79 -15.24
C TRP A 14 -19.07 -27.26 -13.92
N LYS A 15 -17.77 -26.97 -13.88
CA LYS A 15 -17.18 -26.14 -12.83
C LYS A 15 -17.33 -24.68 -13.24
N GLY A 16 -18.32 -23.99 -12.68
CA GLY A 16 -18.43 -22.54 -12.81
C GLY A 16 -17.11 -21.86 -12.47
N GLU A 17 -16.79 -20.77 -13.15
CA GLU A 17 -15.53 -20.04 -12.96
C GLU A 17 -15.34 -19.71 -11.48
N LYS A 18 -14.46 -20.48 -10.82
CA LYS A 18 -14.03 -20.17 -9.47
C LYS A 18 -13.11 -18.98 -9.59
N THR A 19 -13.67 -17.78 -9.48
CA THR A 19 -12.88 -16.57 -9.28
C THR A 19 -12.24 -16.68 -7.90
N ASN A 20 -11.12 -17.40 -7.81
CA ASN A 20 -10.20 -17.34 -6.68
C ASN A 20 -9.54 -15.96 -6.70
N ARG A 21 -10.33 -14.90 -6.46
CA ARG A 21 -9.80 -13.59 -6.12
C ARG A 21 -9.10 -13.76 -4.79
N LYS A 22 -7.78 -13.96 -4.84
CA LYS A 22 -6.93 -13.87 -3.65
C LYS A 22 -7.29 -12.55 -2.99
N GLN A 23 -7.86 -12.60 -1.79
CA GLN A 23 -8.13 -11.39 -1.03
C GLN A 23 -6.80 -10.65 -0.90
N ALA A 24 -6.74 -9.42 -1.40
CA ALA A 24 -5.54 -8.60 -1.29
C ALA A 24 -5.27 -8.43 0.20
N ARG A 25 -4.17 -9.02 0.69
CA ARG A 25 -3.75 -8.84 2.08
C ARG A 25 -3.55 -7.34 2.28
N GLN A 26 -4.29 -6.75 3.21
CA GLN A 26 -4.11 -5.35 3.58
C GLN A 26 -2.65 -5.17 4.00
N LYS A 27 -1.92 -4.32 3.26
CA LYS A 27 -0.56 -3.95 3.62
C LYS A 27 -0.64 -3.25 4.98
N LYS A 28 0.24 -3.63 5.91
CA LYS A 28 0.37 -2.90 7.17
C LYS A 28 0.79 -1.49 6.83
N THR A 29 0.02 -0.50 7.28
CA THR A 29 0.44 0.90 7.23
C THR A 29 1.59 1.07 8.21
N GLU A 30 2.76 1.43 7.71
CA GLU A 30 3.89 1.82 8.54
C GLU A 30 3.47 3.04 9.36
N LYS A 31 3.58 2.95 10.69
CA LYS A 31 3.27 4.05 11.60
C LYS A 31 4.58 4.72 11.99
N PHE A 32 4.75 5.96 11.56
CA PHE A 32 5.83 6.79 12.04
C PHE A 32 5.53 7.31 13.44
N THR A 33 6.57 7.40 14.26
CA THR A 33 6.55 8.16 15.50
C THR A 33 6.55 9.66 15.21
N GLU A 34 6.09 10.46 16.18
CA GLU A 34 6.12 11.92 16.08
C GLU A 34 7.53 12.47 15.76
N ARG A 35 8.57 11.83 16.32
CA ARG A 35 9.97 12.22 16.05
C ARG A 35 10.35 11.98 14.59
N GLU A 36 10.00 10.82 14.04
CA GLU A 36 10.29 10.48 12.64
C GLU A 36 9.50 11.38 11.68
N LEU A 37 8.25 11.71 12.01
CA LEU A 37 7.47 12.67 11.24
C LEU A 37 8.12 14.06 11.24
N GLN A 38 8.59 14.54 12.40
CA GLN A 38 9.27 15.82 12.49
C GLN A 38 10.60 15.86 11.72
N GLU A 39 11.32 14.74 11.67
CA GLU A 39 12.56 14.61 10.91
C GLU A 39 12.27 14.55 9.40
N LEU A 40 11.25 13.78 8.99
CA LEU A 40 10.78 13.68 7.61
C LEU A 40 10.26 15.03 7.07
N MET A 41 9.50 15.76 7.89
CA MET A 41 9.02 17.10 7.57
C MET A 41 10.13 18.17 7.64
N GLY A 42 11.34 17.81 8.09
CA GLY A 42 12.46 18.74 8.22
C GLY A 42 12.30 19.77 9.35
N ILE A 43 11.36 19.56 10.28
CA ILE A 43 11.14 20.41 11.46
C ILE A 43 12.39 20.43 12.35
N LYS A 44 13.04 19.27 12.48
CA LYS A 44 14.29 19.11 13.25
C LYS A 44 15.56 19.24 12.42
N ARG A 45 15.45 19.74 11.18
CA ARG A 45 16.61 19.88 10.30
C ARG A 45 17.52 20.99 10.82
N ASP A 46 18.81 20.73 10.87
CA ASP A 46 19.78 21.73 11.28
C ASP A 46 19.85 22.87 10.26
N ILE A 47 19.53 24.07 10.73
CA ILE A 47 19.61 25.28 9.92
C ILE A 47 20.87 26.03 10.34
N TYR A 48 21.68 26.42 9.36
CA TYR A 48 22.84 27.26 9.58
C TYR A 48 22.57 28.64 8.97
N LYS A 49 22.97 29.68 9.69
CA LYS A 49 22.95 31.07 9.23
C LYS A 49 24.35 31.66 9.26
N ARG A 50 24.61 32.61 8.37
CA ARG A 50 25.86 33.38 8.39
C ARG A 50 25.73 34.51 9.41
N VAL A 51 26.65 34.59 10.36
CA VAL A 51 26.73 35.65 11.38
C VAL A 51 28.16 36.16 11.40
N ASN A 52 28.37 37.44 11.05
CA ASN A 52 29.68 38.09 11.03
C ASN A 52 30.75 37.27 10.28
N GLY A 53 30.41 36.74 9.11
CA GLY A 53 31.32 35.96 8.27
C GLY A 53 31.41 34.46 8.59
N ALA A 54 31.05 34.04 9.81
CA ALA A 54 31.07 32.63 10.22
C ALA A 54 29.70 31.94 10.04
N PHE A 55 29.70 30.64 9.75
CA PHE A 55 28.48 29.83 9.80
C PHE A 55 28.17 29.43 11.25
N ARG A 56 26.93 29.66 11.69
CA ARG A 56 26.44 29.29 13.02
C ARG A 56 25.10 28.57 12.89
N ARG A 57 24.84 27.60 13.77
CA ARG A 57 23.51 26.98 13.88
C ARG A 57 22.49 28.05 14.30
N LYS A 58 21.34 28.09 13.64
CA LYS A 58 20.26 29.05 13.88
C LYS A 58 19.46 28.67 15.12
#